data_AF-A0A9D4GDZ9-F1
#
_entry.id   AF-A0A9D4GDZ9-F1
#
_cell.length_a   1.000
_cell.length_b   1.000
_cell.length_c   1.000
_cell.angle_alpha   90.00
_cell.angle_beta   90.00
_cell.angle_gamma   90.00
#
_symmetry.space_group_name_H-M   'P 1'
#
loop_
_entity.id
_entity.type
_entity.pdbx_description
1 polymer ?
#
loop_
_entity_poly.entity_id
_entity_poly.type
_entity_poly.pdbx_seq_one_letter_code
_entity_poly.pdbx_strand_id
1 'polypeptide(L)'
;MAHMYWVILASLFVSAVPLKSTKGREFVTGFLSLSPQCTLKLDIASNTNGDVELYVPYLGINTTYSFNRTFSTTFNTSLQLYGTRIGRNGVYIKSSVDISVYASTYMYQPRGNAEDTHVCLPVQSLGREYYIASYIPYQVFGDPSLFMVISAFANTKVNISFPNGTSISKTLNWLDVYQEASPSNDLTGTIVQSSKPVSVVSGTSCAYVFKSSECDMLGEQMIPTNSFQTHFIIPPILSNQFMVRIFSSQSNNKVCVKDSSFEHCSIMDANQWLESVPNNSSLVVSSQKPISVIQYNGNPAYMTIIPGIRQFMNSYTFVVPDDTMIKTHYISVTILSSASLTLRLDEKSPGDQLVDTAYVNTPFNNYTILTFGIKAGYHVMTSTETHVVFGLIVFGMWTLGAYGFPAGINLDIDECASNPCLYGSTCSNGVNSYTCTCRGGLSGRNCEIDVNECASSPCLHGGTCSDGVNVYTCTCSAGFSGRNCESNINECASSPCLHGGTCSDGVNAYTCSCSAGFSGRNCDLNINECASSPCIHGGTCSDGVNAYTCSCSAGFIGSNCGTDINECASSPCLHGGTCSDGVNSYTCTCSFGFSGRNCGISK
;
A
#
# COMPACT_ATOMS: atom_id res chain seq x y z
N MET A 1 47.70 -17.37 7.03
CA MET A 1 46.38 -17.41 7.70
C MET A 1 45.46 -16.46 6.96
N ALA A 2 44.66 -16.99 6.03
CA ALA A 2 43.65 -16.23 5.30
C ALA A 2 42.32 -16.92 5.62
N HIS A 3 41.42 -16.24 6.36
CA HIS A 3 40.08 -16.74 6.63
C HIS A 3 39.08 -16.03 5.70
N MET A 4 38.49 -16.85 4.85
CA MET A 4 37.47 -16.52 3.86
C MET A 4 36.11 -16.49 4.56
N TYR A 5 35.47 -15.33 4.61
CA TYR A 5 34.08 -15.21 5.07
C TYR A 5 33.13 -15.53 3.91
N TRP A 6 32.35 -16.60 4.05
CA TRP A 6 31.20 -16.89 3.22
C TRP A 6 29.99 -16.10 3.75
N VAL A 7 29.55 -15.10 3.00
CA VAL A 7 28.23 -14.47 3.20
C VAL A 7 27.23 -15.28 2.37
N ILE A 8 26.35 -16.02 3.05
CA ILE A 8 25.19 -16.67 2.45
C ILE A 8 24.16 -15.57 2.17
N LEU A 9 24.06 -15.12 0.92
CA LEU A 9 22.92 -14.36 0.43
C LEU A 9 21.73 -15.32 0.35
N ALA A 10 20.90 -15.33 1.39
CA ALA A 10 19.56 -15.90 1.32
C ALA A 10 18.71 -14.97 0.44
N SER A 11 18.59 -15.32 -0.83
CA SER A 11 17.58 -14.77 -1.73
C SER A 11 16.20 -15.13 -1.18
N LEU A 12 15.59 -14.18 -0.48
CA LEU A 12 14.15 -14.17 -0.23
C LEU A 12 13.47 -14.07 -1.60
N PHE A 13 13.13 -15.22 -2.17
CA PHE A 13 12.14 -15.30 -3.23
C PHE A 13 10.81 -14.82 -2.63
N VAL A 14 10.54 -13.52 -2.76
CA VAL A 14 9.16 -13.05 -2.80
C VAL A 14 8.58 -13.76 -4.02
N SER A 15 7.67 -14.70 -3.80
CA SER A 15 6.89 -15.32 -4.85
C SER A 15 6.19 -14.19 -5.60
N ALA A 16 6.72 -13.80 -6.76
CA ALA A 16 6.07 -12.86 -7.65
C ALA A 16 4.70 -13.47 -7.96
N VAL A 17 3.64 -12.82 -7.48
CA VAL A 17 2.29 -13.17 -7.89
C VAL A 17 2.28 -13.04 -9.43
N PRO A 18 1.85 -14.08 -10.17
CA PRO A 18 1.85 -14.00 -11.62
C PRO A 18 0.96 -12.84 -12.05
N LEU A 19 1.55 -11.87 -12.76
CA LEU A 19 0.84 -10.74 -13.38
C LEU A 19 -0.35 -11.28 -14.17
N LYS A 20 -1.57 -10.88 -13.80
CA LYS A 20 -2.77 -11.28 -14.54
C LYS A 20 -2.86 -10.48 -15.82
N SER A 21 -2.90 -11.18 -16.94
CA SER A 21 -3.11 -10.60 -18.26
C SER A 21 -4.00 -11.53 -19.09
N THR A 22 -4.18 -11.22 -20.37
CA THR A 22 -4.78 -12.13 -21.35
C THR A 22 -3.86 -13.29 -21.73
N LYS A 23 -2.60 -13.30 -21.27
CA LYS A 23 -1.65 -14.40 -21.48
C LYS A 23 -1.66 -15.37 -20.29
N GLY A 24 -1.70 -16.66 -20.56
CA GLY A 24 -1.71 -17.68 -19.51
C GLY A 24 -1.62 -19.10 -20.05
N ARG A 25 -1.93 -20.08 -19.21
CA ARG A 25 -1.79 -21.51 -19.56
C ARG A 25 -3.07 -22.32 -19.50
N GLU A 26 -4.10 -21.80 -18.86
CA GLU A 26 -5.38 -22.48 -18.69
C GLU A 26 -6.50 -21.52 -19.06
N PHE A 27 -7.42 -21.95 -19.90
CA PHE A 27 -8.53 -21.13 -20.38
C PHE A 27 -9.81 -21.95 -20.36
N VAL A 28 -10.93 -21.27 -20.11
CA VAL A 28 -12.27 -21.81 -20.35
C VAL A 28 -13.03 -20.84 -21.26
N THR A 29 -13.59 -21.37 -22.33
CA THR A 29 -14.38 -20.60 -23.30
C THR A 29 -15.62 -21.39 -23.74
N GLY A 30 -16.48 -20.76 -24.52
CA GLY A 30 -17.72 -21.32 -25.02
C GLY A 30 -18.11 -20.73 -26.37
N PHE A 31 -19.20 -21.23 -26.93
CA PHE A 31 -19.67 -20.83 -28.25
C PHE A 31 -20.88 -19.89 -28.17
N LEU A 32 -20.65 -18.58 -28.29
CA LEU A 32 -21.68 -17.53 -28.20
C LEU A 32 -22.45 -17.44 -29.52
N SER A 33 -23.39 -18.35 -29.76
CA SER A 33 -24.26 -18.26 -30.94
C SER A 33 -25.56 -19.01 -30.74
N LEU A 34 -26.59 -18.62 -31.49
CA LEU A 34 -27.87 -19.34 -31.60
C LEU A 34 -28.19 -19.83 -33.02
N SER A 35 -27.35 -19.46 -34.00
CA SER A 35 -27.51 -19.87 -35.38
C SER A 35 -26.82 -21.21 -35.67
N PRO A 36 -27.51 -22.17 -36.30
CA PRO A 36 -26.91 -23.43 -36.76
C PRO A 36 -25.99 -23.24 -37.98
N GLN A 37 -25.74 -22.00 -38.40
CA GLN A 37 -24.78 -21.66 -39.46
C GLN A 37 -23.47 -21.10 -38.89
N CYS A 38 -23.32 -21.09 -37.57
CA CYS A 38 -22.11 -20.57 -36.94
C CYS A 38 -21.06 -21.66 -36.67
N THR A 39 -19.80 -21.25 -36.64
CA THR A 39 -18.70 -22.07 -36.11
C THR A 39 -17.89 -21.28 -35.08
N LEU A 40 -17.26 -22.00 -34.15
CA LEU A 40 -16.31 -21.43 -33.21
C LEU A 40 -14.90 -21.80 -33.65
N LYS A 41 -14.10 -20.82 -34.06
CA LYS A 41 -12.67 -21.00 -34.31
C LYS A 41 -11.89 -20.52 -33.09
N LEU A 42 -10.88 -21.28 -32.72
CA LEU A 42 -9.91 -20.87 -31.72
C LEU A 42 -8.56 -20.72 -32.39
N ASP A 43 -7.97 -19.55 -32.26
CA ASP A 43 -6.60 -19.25 -32.69
C ASP A 43 -5.73 -19.02 -31.45
N ILE A 44 -4.60 -19.73 -31.38
CA ILE A 44 -3.69 -19.71 -30.23
C ILE A 44 -2.34 -19.18 -30.69
N ALA A 45 -1.76 -18.23 -29.95
CA ALA A 45 -0.42 -17.71 -30.21
C ALA A 45 0.51 -17.83 -29.00
N SER A 46 1.78 -18.11 -29.26
CA SER A 46 2.86 -18.13 -28.27
C SER A 46 4.18 -17.67 -28.87
N ASN A 47 5.05 -17.11 -28.03
CA ASN A 47 6.43 -16.77 -28.40
C ASN A 47 7.31 -18.02 -28.55
N THR A 48 6.88 -19.14 -27.99
CA THR A 48 7.65 -20.39 -27.91
C THR A 48 6.84 -21.56 -28.45
N ASN A 49 7.53 -22.63 -28.81
CA ASN A 49 6.88 -23.88 -29.18
C ASN A 49 6.38 -24.59 -27.93
N GLY A 50 5.31 -25.36 -28.05
CA GLY A 50 4.73 -26.06 -26.92
C GLY A 50 3.65 -27.03 -27.35
N ASP A 51 2.89 -27.48 -26.36
CA ASP A 51 1.78 -28.39 -26.52
C ASP A 51 0.52 -27.75 -25.96
N VAL A 52 -0.61 -27.95 -26.65
CA VAL A 52 -1.93 -27.57 -26.18
C VAL A 52 -2.81 -28.81 -26.02
N GLU A 53 -3.35 -28.99 -24.83
CA GLU A 53 -4.36 -29.97 -24.49
C GLU A 53 -5.73 -29.31 -24.63
N LEU A 54 -6.57 -29.90 -25.50
CA LEU A 54 -7.97 -29.50 -25.68
C LEU A 54 -8.87 -30.55 -25.06
N TYR A 55 -9.72 -30.09 -24.14
CA TYR A 55 -10.71 -30.93 -23.48
C TYR A 55 -12.11 -30.34 -23.68
N VAL A 56 -12.95 -31.08 -24.41
CA VAL A 56 -14.32 -30.68 -24.78
C VAL A 56 -15.25 -31.87 -24.51
N PRO A 57 -15.80 -31.98 -23.28
CA PRO A 57 -16.59 -33.13 -22.84
C PRO A 57 -17.73 -33.49 -23.77
N TYR A 58 -18.46 -32.47 -24.26
CA TYR A 58 -19.64 -32.65 -25.09
C TYR A 58 -19.32 -33.37 -26.41
N LEU A 59 -18.15 -33.12 -26.99
CA LEU A 59 -17.70 -33.75 -28.24
C LEU A 59 -16.83 -34.99 -27.99
N GLY A 60 -16.57 -35.36 -26.74
CA GLY A 60 -15.64 -36.42 -26.40
C GLY A 60 -14.18 -36.12 -26.78
N ILE A 61 -13.81 -34.84 -26.93
CA ILE A 61 -12.44 -34.45 -27.29
C ILE A 61 -11.61 -34.37 -26.00
N ASN A 62 -10.49 -35.08 -26.00
CA ASN A 62 -9.44 -35.00 -25.00
C ASN A 62 -8.11 -35.33 -25.68
N THR A 63 -7.51 -34.32 -26.31
CA THR A 63 -6.36 -34.51 -27.21
C THR A 63 -5.32 -33.43 -27.00
N THR A 64 -4.05 -33.83 -27.04
CA THR A 64 -2.90 -32.93 -27.01
C THR A 64 -2.33 -32.74 -28.41
N TYR A 65 -2.03 -31.50 -28.78
CA TYR A 65 -1.45 -31.11 -30.05
C TYR A 65 -0.16 -30.31 -29.82
N SER A 66 0.93 -30.72 -30.45
CA SER A 66 2.15 -29.91 -30.49
C SER A 66 2.02 -28.79 -31.53
N PHE A 67 2.57 -27.63 -31.23
CA PHE A 67 2.47 -26.46 -32.09
C PHE A 67 3.77 -25.65 -32.16
N ASN A 68 3.99 -24.99 -33.30
CA ASN A 68 5.11 -24.09 -33.54
C ASN A 68 4.61 -22.65 -33.54
N ARG A 69 4.64 -22.01 -32.38
CA ARG A 69 4.13 -20.65 -32.08
C ARG A 69 2.64 -20.42 -32.27
N THR A 70 1.98 -21.10 -33.20
CA THR A 70 0.53 -20.96 -33.44
C THR A 70 -0.16 -22.31 -33.55
N PHE A 71 -1.41 -22.36 -33.11
CA PHE A 71 -2.31 -23.50 -33.26
C PHE A 71 -3.74 -22.99 -33.49
N SER A 72 -4.45 -23.60 -34.43
CA SER A 72 -5.83 -23.24 -34.74
C SER A 72 -6.72 -24.47 -34.79
N THR A 73 -7.95 -24.35 -34.30
CA THR A 73 -8.96 -25.40 -34.43
C THR A 73 -10.34 -24.79 -34.62
N THR A 74 -11.25 -25.55 -35.22
CA THR A 74 -12.62 -25.09 -35.48
C THR A 74 -13.60 -26.14 -34.99
N PHE A 75 -14.57 -25.70 -34.21
CA PHE A 75 -15.69 -26.50 -33.76
C PHE A 75 -16.94 -26.15 -34.56
N ASN A 76 -17.67 -27.20 -34.95
CA ASN A 76 -18.93 -27.05 -35.64
C ASN A 76 -20.08 -26.69 -34.68
N THR A 77 -21.28 -26.61 -35.23
CA THR A 77 -22.53 -26.22 -34.55
C THR A 77 -22.90 -27.12 -33.38
N SER A 78 -22.29 -28.29 -33.23
CA SER A 78 -22.62 -29.22 -32.14
C SER A 78 -22.31 -28.64 -30.76
N LEU A 79 -21.34 -27.71 -30.62
CA LEU A 79 -21.03 -27.07 -29.33
C LEU A 79 -22.04 -26.01 -28.90
N GLN A 80 -22.97 -25.63 -29.77
CA GLN A 80 -23.93 -24.57 -29.52
C GLN A 80 -24.92 -24.90 -28.41
N LEU A 81 -25.29 -23.89 -27.63
CA LEU A 81 -26.48 -23.92 -26.79
C LEU A 81 -27.60 -23.16 -27.51
N TYR A 82 -28.80 -23.75 -27.57
CA TYR A 82 -29.99 -23.09 -28.10
C TYR A 82 -30.84 -22.50 -26.96
N GLY A 83 -31.11 -21.20 -27.02
CA GLY A 83 -31.93 -20.45 -26.06
C GLY A 83 -31.31 -20.31 -24.67
N THR A 84 -32.14 -20.04 -23.67
CA THR A 84 -31.74 -19.94 -22.26
C THR A 84 -31.66 -21.32 -21.62
N ARG A 85 -30.45 -21.81 -21.33
CA ARG A 85 -30.22 -23.15 -20.75
C ARG A 85 -28.85 -23.30 -20.11
N ILE A 86 -28.70 -24.38 -19.34
CA ILE A 86 -27.39 -24.90 -18.91
C ILE A 86 -27.04 -26.10 -19.78
N GLY A 87 -25.78 -26.19 -20.21
CA GLY A 87 -25.23 -27.38 -20.85
C GLY A 87 -23.73 -27.53 -20.62
N ARG A 88 -23.20 -28.73 -20.83
CA ARG A 88 -21.79 -29.05 -20.59
C ARG A 88 -20.94 -28.82 -21.84
N ASN A 89 -21.11 -27.66 -22.45
CA ASN A 89 -20.60 -27.29 -23.78
C ASN A 89 -19.30 -26.47 -23.70
N GLY A 90 -18.72 -26.30 -22.51
CA GLY A 90 -17.50 -25.54 -22.32
C GLY A 90 -16.28 -26.21 -22.96
N VAL A 91 -15.36 -25.38 -23.45
CA VAL A 91 -14.06 -25.78 -23.98
C VAL A 91 -13.01 -25.43 -22.94
N TYR A 92 -12.21 -26.41 -22.52
CA TYR A 92 -11.03 -26.20 -21.70
C TYR A 92 -9.77 -26.34 -22.54
N ILE A 93 -8.86 -25.39 -22.38
CA ILE A 93 -7.60 -25.31 -23.10
C ILE A 93 -6.50 -25.23 -22.06
N LYS A 94 -5.53 -26.14 -22.13
CA LYS A 94 -4.36 -26.13 -21.27
C LYS A 94 -3.09 -26.16 -22.12
N SER A 95 -2.09 -25.38 -21.76
CA SER A 95 -0.85 -25.27 -22.51
C SER A 95 0.39 -25.49 -21.65
N SER A 96 1.42 -26.09 -22.23
CA SER A 96 2.73 -26.25 -21.58
C SER A 96 3.53 -24.94 -21.50
N VAL A 97 3.16 -23.95 -22.31
CA VAL A 97 3.77 -22.61 -22.38
C VAL A 97 2.71 -21.52 -22.26
N ASP A 98 3.11 -20.28 -21.98
CA ASP A 98 2.18 -19.16 -21.95
C ASP A 98 1.68 -18.84 -23.37
N ILE A 99 0.36 -18.80 -23.52
CA ILE A 99 -0.34 -18.55 -24.77
C ILE A 99 -1.34 -17.40 -24.64
N SER A 100 -1.66 -16.78 -25.76
CA SER A 100 -2.86 -15.99 -25.97
C SER A 100 -3.87 -16.85 -26.74
N VAL A 101 -5.15 -16.76 -26.41
CA VAL A 101 -6.22 -17.48 -27.11
C VAL A 101 -7.22 -16.46 -27.64
N TYR A 102 -7.60 -16.59 -28.90
CA TYR A 102 -8.59 -15.77 -29.59
C TYR A 102 -9.72 -16.68 -30.03
N ALA A 103 -10.95 -16.30 -29.71
CA ALA A 103 -12.15 -17.06 -30.06
C ALA A 103 -12.97 -16.24 -31.04
N SER A 104 -13.08 -16.77 -32.26
CA SER A 104 -13.81 -16.16 -33.36
C SER A 104 -15.08 -16.94 -33.60
N THR A 105 -16.21 -16.25 -33.53
CA THR A 105 -17.51 -16.81 -33.88
C THR A 105 -17.79 -16.39 -35.31
N TYR A 106 -17.86 -17.36 -36.22
CA TYR A 106 -18.14 -17.11 -37.64
C TYR A 106 -19.57 -17.47 -37.96
N MET A 107 -20.28 -16.63 -38.71
CA MET A 107 -21.61 -16.94 -39.26
C MET A 107 -21.55 -17.08 -40.78
N TYR A 108 -21.90 -18.25 -41.32
CA TYR A 108 -21.94 -18.50 -42.77
C TYR A 108 -23.37 -18.34 -43.32
N GLN A 109 -23.71 -17.20 -43.92
CA GLN A 109 -25.06 -16.98 -44.49
C GLN A 109 -25.05 -16.61 -45.98
N PRO A 110 -26.16 -16.86 -46.72
CA PRO A 110 -26.40 -16.25 -48.04
C PRO A 110 -26.66 -14.73 -47.99
N ARG A 111 -26.70 -14.10 -46.81
CA ARG A 111 -26.98 -12.66 -46.60
C ARG A 111 -25.78 -11.83 -46.12
N GLY A 112 -24.60 -12.44 -45.95
CA GLY A 112 -23.42 -11.78 -45.39
C GLY A 112 -22.78 -12.63 -44.30
N ASN A 113 -21.45 -12.62 -44.23
CA ASN A 113 -20.70 -13.36 -43.23
C ASN A 113 -20.26 -12.38 -42.14
N ALA A 114 -20.81 -12.54 -40.93
CA ALA A 114 -20.35 -11.79 -39.77
C ALA A 114 -19.40 -12.65 -38.93
N GLU A 115 -18.33 -12.04 -38.46
CA GLU A 115 -17.34 -12.63 -37.55
C GLU A 115 -17.18 -11.68 -36.38
N ASP A 116 -17.24 -12.16 -35.14
CA ASP A 116 -16.66 -11.37 -34.06
C ASP A 116 -15.66 -12.22 -33.30
N THR A 117 -14.55 -11.59 -32.96
CA THR A 117 -13.42 -12.23 -32.32
C THR A 117 -13.20 -11.58 -30.98
N HIS A 118 -12.92 -12.37 -29.96
CA HIS A 118 -12.52 -11.85 -28.66
C HIS A 118 -11.27 -12.53 -28.15
N VAL A 119 -10.47 -11.78 -27.38
CA VAL A 119 -9.36 -12.35 -26.63
C VAL A 119 -9.90 -13.08 -25.41
N CYS A 120 -9.46 -14.32 -25.22
CA CYS A 120 -9.88 -15.13 -24.08
C CYS A 120 -9.06 -14.80 -22.83
N LEU A 121 -9.71 -14.72 -21.67
CA LEU A 121 -9.04 -14.55 -20.39
C LEU A 121 -8.62 -15.91 -19.82
N PRO A 122 -7.37 -16.07 -19.36
CA PRO A 122 -6.95 -17.29 -18.68
C PRO A 122 -7.64 -17.42 -17.32
N VAL A 123 -7.76 -18.65 -16.81
CA VAL A 123 -8.43 -18.99 -15.55
C VAL A 123 -7.92 -18.15 -14.37
N GLN A 124 -6.63 -17.86 -14.32
CA GLN A 124 -5.99 -17.01 -13.29
C GLN A 124 -6.44 -15.54 -13.32
N SER A 125 -6.87 -15.06 -14.48
CA SER A 125 -7.32 -13.68 -14.74
C SER A 125 -8.83 -13.53 -14.65
N LEU A 126 -9.58 -14.61 -14.47
CA LEU A 126 -11.02 -14.56 -14.25
C LEU A 126 -11.33 -13.93 -12.88
N GLY A 127 -12.40 -13.14 -12.84
CA GLY A 127 -12.97 -12.55 -11.64
C GLY A 127 -14.34 -13.14 -11.33
N ARG A 128 -15.07 -12.46 -10.44
CA ARG A 128 -16.34 -12.95 -9.88
C ARG A 128 -17.54 -12.08 -10.20
N GLU A 129 -17.30 -10.88 -10.72
CA GLU A 129 -18.33 -9.89 -11.02
C GLU A 129 -18.07 -9.28 -12.39
N TYR A 130 -19.11 -9.20 -13.20
CA TYR A 130 -19.07 -8.76 -14.59
C TYR A 130 -20.34 -7.96 -14.94
N TYR A 131 -20.19 -7.01 -15.86
CA TYR A 131 -21.32 -6.34 -16.51
C TYR A 131 -21.50 -6.91 -17.92
N ILE A 132 -22.76 -7.12 -18.31
CA ILE A 132 -23.14 -7.56 -19.64
C ILE A 132 -23.29 -6.34 -20.54
N ALA A 133 -22.68 -6.42 -21.72
CA ALA A 133 -22.75 -5.44 -22.77
C ALA A 133 -23.32 -6.12 -24.02
N SER A 134 -24.44 -5.63 -24.51
CA SER A 134 -25.14 -6.18 -25.67
C SER A 134 -25.58 -5.03 -26.57
N TYR A 135 -26.36 -5.32 -27.60
CA TYR A 135 -26.96 -4.34 -28.50
C TYR A 135 -28.42 -4.70 -28.81
N ILE A 136 -29.27 -3.69 -28.98
CA ILE A 136 -30.71 -3.89 -29.25
C ILE A 136 -30.90 -4.29 -30.72
N PRO A 137 -31.54 -5.44 -31.01
CA PRO A 137 -31.92 -5.79 -32.37
C PRO A 137 -33.01 -4.83 -32.89
N TYR A 138 -32.81 -4.24 -34.07
CA TYR A 138 -33.84 -3.42 -34.71
C TYR A 138 -34.97 -4.33 -35.25
N GLN A 139 -36.10 -4.39 -34.53
CA GLN A 139 -37.49 -4.84 -34.87
C GLN A 139 -37.75 -6.02 -35.83
N VAL A 140 -36.74 -6.76 -36.31
CA VAL A 140 -36.91 -7.82 -37.30
C VAL A 140 -36.60 -9.17 -36.65
N PHE A 141 -37.66 -9.88 -36.26
CA PHE A 141 -37.73 -11.31 -35.90
C PHE A 141 -36.67 -11.87 -34.93
N GLY A 142 -36.90 -11.74 -33.61
CA GLY A 142 -36.57 -12.80 -32.65
C GLY A 142 -35.09 -13.10 -32.35
N ASP A 143 -34.13 -12.33 -32.87
CA ASP A 143 -32.71 -12.53 -32.59
C ASP A 143 -32.31 -11.90 -31.25
N PRO A 144 -31.80 -12.67 -30.28
CA PRO A 144 -31.69 -12.20 -28.91
C PRO A 144 -30.38 -11.47 -28.60
N SER A 145 -30.51 -10.51 -27.68
CA SER A 145 -29.42 -10.16 -26.77
C SER A 145 -29.04 -11.40 -25.96
N LEU A 146 -27.76 -11.74 -25.89
CA LEU A 146 -27.32 -12.96 -25.21
C LEU A 146 -26.00 -12.79 -24.46
N PHE A 147 -25.84 -13.62 -23.42
CA PHE A 147 -24.56 -13.81 -22.77
C PHE A 147 -24.43 -15.25 -22.30
N MET A 148 -23.19 -15.66 -22.03
CA MET A 148 -22.85 -16.93 -21.44
C MET A 148 -21.97 -16.75 -20.21
N VAL A 149 -22.17 -17.64 -19.23
CA VAL A 149 -21.32 -17.80 -18.06
C VAL A 149 -20.74 -19.21 -18.09
N ILE A 150 -19.43 -19.32 -18.25
CA ILE A 150 -18.69 -20.59 -18.28
C ILE A 150 -17.96 -20.77 -16.95
N SER A 151 -18.23 -21.88 -16.26
CA SER A 151 -17.62 -22.11 -14.97
C SER A 151 -16.26 -22.80 -15.07
N ALA A 152 -15.23 -22.16 -14.49
CA ALA A 152 -13.89 -22.73 -14.36
C ALA A 152 -13.76 -23.69 -13.16
N PHE A 153 -14.79 -23.80 -12.30
CA PHE A 153 -14.72 -24.59 -11.07
C PHE A 153 -16.05 -25.30 -10.78
N ALA A 154 -16.00 -26.50 -10.20
CA ALA A 154 -17.22 -27.19 -9.78
C ALA A 154 -17.96 -26.47 -8.64
N ASN A 155 -19.28 -26.66 -8.55
CA ASN A 155 -20.15 -26.07 -7.51
C ASN A 155 -20.02 -24.54 -7.41
N THR A 156 -19.99 -23.86 -8.55
CA THR A 156 -19.96 -22.40 -8.63
C THR A 156 -21.38 -21.85 -8.61
N LYS A 157 -21.72 -21.06 -7.59
CA LYS A 157 -22.99 -20.35 -7.51
C LYS A 157 -22.88 -19.05 -8.30
N VAL A 158 -23.81 -18.80 -9.21
CA VAL A 158 -23.88 -17.62 -10.05
C VAL A 158 -25.22 -16.93 -9.81
N ASN A 159 -25.19 -15.68 -9.38
CA ASN A 159 -26.33 -14.80 -9.22
C ASN A 159 -26.32 -13.79 -10.37
N ILE A 160 -27.46 -13.63 -11.03
CA ILE A 160 -27.61 -12.79 -12.21
C ILE A 160 -28.72 -11.79 -11.91
N SER A 161 -28.40 -10.50 -11.98
CA SER A 161 -29.32 -9.40 -11.73
C SER A 161 -29.59 -8.66 -13.03
N PHE A 162 -30.84 -8.69 -13.49
CA PHE A 162 -31.25 -8.11 -14.77
C PHE A 162 -31.64 -6.63 -14.64
N PRO A 163 -31.56 -5.84 -15.72
CA PRO A 163 -31.93 -4.42 -15.72
C PRO A 163 -33.38 -4.14 -15.31
N ASN A 164 -34.28 -5.09 -15.53
CA ASN A 164 -35.70 -4.99 -15.14
C ASN A 164 -35.94 -5.21 -13.63
N GLY A 165 -34.89 -5.36 -12.82
CA GLY A 165 -34.96 -5.59 -11.37
C GLY A 165 -35.19 -7.04 -10.96
N THR A 166 -35.34 -7.98 -11.91
CA THR A 166 -35.43 -9.41 -11.60
C THR A 166 -34.05 -10.02 -11.38
N SER A 167 -33.98 -11.15 -10.69
CA SER A 167 -32.73 -11.88 -10.48
C SER A 167 -32.93 -13.38 -10.47
N ILE A 168 -31.92 -14.11 -10.93
CA ILE A 168 -31.90 -15.58 -10.92
C ILE A 168 -30.60 -16.07 -10.30
N SER A 169 -30.63 -17.29 -9.77
CA SER A 169 -29.45 -17.98 -9.27
C SER A 169 -29.30 -19.34 -9.95
N LYS A 170 -28.08 -19.68 -10.34
CA LYS A 170 -27.69 -20.93 -10.99
C LYS A 170 -26.51 -21.55 -10.24
N THR A 171 -26.44 -22.88 -10.21
CA THR A 171 -25.25 -23.60 -9.74
C THR A 171 -24.64 -24.32 -10.93
N LEU A 172 -23.39 -24.01 -11.23
CA LEU A 172 -22.65 -24.54 -12.36
C LEU A 172 -21.53 -25.45 -11.86
N ASN A 173 -21.37 -26.61 -12.50
CA ASN A 173 -20.20 -27.45 -12.33
C ASN A 173 -19.09 -27.05 -13.31
N TRP A 174 -17.92 -27.67 -13.14
CA TRP A 174 -16.77 -27.42 -14.02
C TRP A 174 -17.12 -27.68 -15.49
N LEU A 175 -16.91 -26.67 -16.34
CA LEU A 175 -17.27 -26.60 -17.76
C LEU A 175 -18.77 -26.62 -18.09
N ASP A 176 -19.62 -26.41 -17.09
CA ASP A 176 -20.99 -26.02 -17.38
C ASP A 176 -21.01 -24.59 -17.93
N VAL A 177 -21.81 -24.41 -18.97
CA VAL A 177 -22.10 -23.14 -19.62
C VAL A 177 -23.57 -22.83 -19.35
N TYR A 178 -23.83 -21.71 -18.69
CA TYR A 178 -25.15 -21.10 -18.66
C TYR A 178 -25.23 -20.09 -19.79
N GLN A 179 -26.23 -20.21 -20.66
CA GLN A 179 -26.56 -19.19 -21.65
C GLN A 179 -27.90 -18.56 -21.28
N GLU A 180 -27.95 -17.23 -21.36
CA GLU A 180 -29.17 -16.45 -21.34
C GLU A 180 -29.38 -15.81 -22.71
N ALA A 181 -30.58 -15.96 -23.27
CA ALA A 181 -30.93 -15.43 -24.58
C ALA A 181 -32.32 -14.76 -24.50
N SER A 182 -32.35 -13.45 -24.70
CA SER A 182 -33.56 -12.63 -24.62
C SER A 182 -33.91 -12.02 -25.99
N PRO A 183 -34.96 -12.52 -26.67
CA PRO A 183 -35.32 -12.08 -28.03
C PRO A 183 -35.94 -10.69 -28.10
N SER A 184 -36.36 -10.12 -26.96
CA SER A 184 -37.10 -8.86 -26.90
C SER A 184 -36.56 -7.83 -25.91
N ASN A 185 -35.61 -8.20 -25.05
CA ASN A 185 -35.04 -7.30 -24.04
C ASN A 185 -33.54 -7.13 -24.26
N ASP A 186 -33.07 -5.89 -24.15
CA ASP A 186 -31.64 -5.57 -24.02
C ASP A 186 -31.11 -6.09 -22.68
N LEU A 187 -30.13 -7.01 -22.72
CA LEU A 187 -29.48 -7.51 -21.51
C LEU A 187 -28.35 -6.59 -21.02
N THR A 188 -28.09 -5.46 -21.71
CA THR A 188 -27.08 -4.48 -21.31
C THR A 188 -27.33 -3.96 -19.90
N GLY A 189 -26.32 -4.02 -19.04
CA GLY A 189 -26.41 -3.66 -17.63
C GLY A 189 -26.81 -4.83 -16.72
N THR A 190 -27.04 -6.05 -17.27
CA THR A 190 -27.12 -7.26 -16.45
C THR A 190 -25.81 -7.45 -15.69
N ILE A 191 -25.91 -7.85 -14.43
CA ILE A 191 -24.77 -8.09 -13.54
C ILE A 191 -24.66 -9.59 -13.29
N VAL A 192 -23.48 -10.15 -13.53
CA VAL A 192 -23.17 -11.54 -13.19
C VAL A 192 -22.25 -11.53 -11.98
N GLN A 193 -22.70 -12.11 -10.86
CA GLN A 193 -21.92 -12.28 -9.64
C GLN A 193 -21.76 -13.77 -9.32
N SER A 194 -20.60 -14.18 -8.82
CA SER A 194 -20.31 -15.60 -8.62
C SER A 194 -19.47 -15.89 -7.38
N SER A 195 -19.63 -17.09 -6.81
CA SER A 195 -18.88 -17.52 -5.63
C SER A 195 -17.42 -17.90 -5.94
N LYS A 196 -17.12 -18.23 -7.20
CA LYS A 196 -15.80 -18.64 -7.72
C LYS A 196 -15.62 -18.02 -9.10
N PRO A 197 -14.37 -17.84 -9.58
CA PRO A 197 -14.15 -17.19 -10.87
C PRO A 197 -14.85 -17.90 -12.04
N VAL A 198 -15.40 -17.11 -12.97
CA VAL A 198 -16.13 -17.57 -14.16
C VAL A 198 -15.69 -16.79 -15.39
N SER A 199 -15.82 -17.38 -16.58
CA SER A 199 -15.68 -16.66 -17.85
C SER A 199 -17.05 -16.16 -18.29
N VAL A 200 -17.14 -14.91 -18.75
CA VAL A 200 -18.38 -14.29 -19.19
C VAL A 200 -18.20 -13.73 -20.59
N VAL A 201 -18.96 -14.24 -21.54
CA VAL A 201 -18.97 -13.75 -22.93
C VAL A 201 -20.33 -13.13 -23.21
N SER A 202 -20.36 -11.93 -23.76
CA SER A 202 -21.57 -11.13 -23.92
C SER A 202 -21.66 -10.60 -25.35
N GLY A 203 -22.88 -10.45 -25.87
CA GLY A 203 -23.06 -9.91 -27.21
C GLY A 203 -24.48 -9.97 -27.72
N THR A 204 -24.62 -10.02 -29.04
CA THR A 204 -25.90 -10.08 -29.76
C THR A 204 -25.71 -10.96 -30.99
N SER A 205 -26.60 -11.93 -31.22
CA SER A 205 -26.46 -12.87 -32.33
C SER A 205 -26.67 -12.22 -33.70
N CYS A 206 -27.48 -11.16 -33.74
CA CYS A 206 -27.76 -10.37 -34.93
C CYS A 206 -28.03 -8.92 -34.52
N ALA A 207 -27.06 -8.03 -34.70
CA ALA A 207 -27.15 -6.62 -34.39
C ALA A 207 -27.15 -5.78 -35.67
N TYR A 208 -28.08 -4.84 -35.76
CA TYR A 208 -28.14 -3.83 -36.82
C TYR A 208 -27.59 -2.51 -36.27
N VAL A 209 -26.29 -2.47 -35.98
CA VAL A 209 -25.66 -1.31 -35.34
C VAL A 209 -25.80 -0.08 -36.25
N PHE A 210 -26.32 1.02 -35.69
CA PHE A 210 -26.70 2.24 -36.43
C PHE A 210 -27.75 2.02 -37.54
N LYS A 211 -28.64 1.03 -37.40
CA LYS A 211 -29.65 0.68 -38.42
C LYS A 211 -29.02 0.29 -39.76
N SER A 212 -27.89 -0.43 -39.72
CA SER A 212 -27.32 -1.09 -40.91
C SER A 212 -28.37 -2.00 -41.58
N SER A 213 -28.16 -2.33 -42.86
CA SER A 213 -28.97 -3.34 -43.57
C SER A 213 -28.54 -4.77 -43.24
N GLU A 214 -27.34 -4.92 -42.68
CA GLU A 214 -26.69 -6.21 -42.46
C GLU A 214 -26.79 -6.66 -41.01
N CYS A 215 -26.96 -7.97 -40.85
CA CYS A 215 -27.01 -8.65 -39.58
C CYS A 215 -25.59 -9.00 -39.14
N ASP A 216 -25.05 -8.22 -38.21
CA ASP A 216 -23.69 -8.43 -37.69
C ASP A 216 -23.75 -9.12 -36.32
N MET A 217 -22.96 -10.18 -36.14
CA MET A 217 -22.81 -10.80 -34.84
C MET A 217 -21.86 -9.98 -33.98
N LEU A 218 -22.22 -9.77 -32.72
CA LEU A 218 -21.40 -9.09 -31.73
C LEU A 218 -21.07 -10.07 -30.61
N GLY A 219 -19.81 -10.12 -30.17
CA GLY A 219 -19.43 -11.01 -29.07
C GLY A 219 -18.05 -10.70 -28.49
N GLU A 220 -18.03 -10.32 -27.21
CA GLU A 220 -16.78 -10.09 -26.48
C GLU A 220 -16.75 -10.81 -25.13
N GLN A 221 -15.56 -11.25 -24.71
CA GLN A 221 -15.37 -11.73 -23.36
C GLN A 221 -15.25 -10.54 -22.41
N MET A 222 -16.23 -10.38 -21.53
CA MET A 222 -16.27 -9.30 -20.56
C MET A 222 -15.10 -9.42 -19.56
N ILE A 223 -14.48 -8.27 -19.26
CA ILE A 223 -13.45 -8.18 -18.21
C ILE A 223 -14.11 -8.07 -16.82
N PRO A 224 -13.49 -8.62 -15.77
CA PRO A 224 -14.06 -8.54 -14.44
C PRO A 224 -14.01 -7.10 -13.88
N THR A 225 -14.95 -6.74 -13.01
CA THR A 225 -15.08 -5.38 -12.45
C THR A 225 -13.86 -4.91 -11.68
N ASN A 226 -13.08 -5.87 -11.18
CA ASN A 226 -11.84 -5.64 -10.45
C ASN A 226 -10.67 -5.24 -11.39
N SER A 227 -10.81 -5.37 -12.71
CA SER A 227 -9.84 -4.92 -13.71
C SER A 227 -10.22 -3.60 -14.40
N PHE A 228 -11.35 -2.99 -14.03
CA PHE A 228 -11.82 -1.72 -14.59
C PHE A 228 -10.81 -0.58 -14.35
N GLN A 229 -10.79 0.43 -15.23
CA GLN A 229 -9.82 1.53 -15.21
C GLN A 229 -10.51 2.90 -15.20
N THR A 230 -9.74 3.97 -15.07
CA THR A 230 -10.27 5.35 -15.00
C THR A 230 -9.94 6.23 -16.20
N HIS A 231 -9.07 5.78 -17.11
CA HIS A 231 -8.60 6.59 -18.24
C HIS A 231 -8.48 5.73 -19.49
N PHE A 232 -9.16 6.16 -20.56
CA PHE A 232 -9.25 5.46 -21.83
C PHE A 232 -9.03 6.43 -22.99
N ILE A 233 -8.39 5.94 -24.03
CA ILE A 233 -8.29 6.59 -25.34
C ILE A 233 -8.94 5.64 -26.33
N ILE A 234 -10.04 6.07 -26.93
CA ILE A 234 -10.80 5.28 -27.90
C ILE A 234 -10.36 5.71 -29.30
N PRO A 235 -9.84 4.80 -30.13
CA PRO A 235 -9.36 5.16 -31.44
C PRO A 235 -10.51 5.51 -32.39
N PRO A 236 -10.31 6.50 -33.28
CA PRO A 236 -11.16 6.66 -34.44
C PRO A 236 -10.81 5.49 -35.36
N ILE A 237 -11.63 4.45 -35.30
CA ILE A 237 -11.49 3.31 -36.19
C ILE A 237 -11.84 3.81 -37.59
N LEU A 238 -11.30 3.19 -38.65
CA LEU A 238 -11.58 3.55 -40.05
C LEU A 238 -13.08 3.51 -40.45
N SER A 239 -13.97 3.13 -39.53
CA SER A 239 -15.41 3.24 -39.70
C SER A 239 -15.88 4.70 -39.60
N ASN A 240 -16.85 5.04 -40.45
CA ASN A 240 -17.49 6.36 -40.45
C ASN A 240 -18.48 6.57 -39.30
N GLN A 241 -18.75 5.59 -38.42
CA GLN A 241 -19.64 5.72 -37.26
C GLN A 241 -19.28 4.70 -36.17
N PHE A 242 -19.04 5.16 -34.95
CA PHE A 242 -18.93 4.29 -33.77
C PHE A 242 -19.63 4.92 -32.57
N MET A 243 -19.88 4.11 -31.56
CA MET A 243 -20.42 4.53 -30.26
C MET A 243 -19.71 3.80 -29.13
N VAL A 244 -19.76 4.37 -27.93
CA VAL A 244 -19.20 3.75 -26.74
C VAL A 244 -20.26 3.58 -25.66
N ARG A 245 -20.24 2.42 -24.99
CA ARG A 245 -20.98 2.18 -23.76
C ARG A 245 -20.01 2.10 -22.60
N ILE A 246 -20.29 2.88 -21.55
CA ILE A 246 -19.44 3.02 -20.37
C ILE A 246 -20.19 2.47 -19.18
N PHE A 247 -19.57 1.57 -18.41
CA PHE A 247 -20.18 0.88 -17.27
C PHE A 247 -19.49 1.28 -15.97
N SER A 248 -20.27 1.66 -14.95
CA SER A 248 -19.75 1.99 -13.61
C SER A 248 -20.12 0.93 -12.58
N SER A 249 -19.12 0.40 -11.87
CA SER A 249 -19.34 -0.51 -10.74
C SER A 249 -19.59 0.18 -9.40
N GLN A 250 -19.44 1.50 -9.35
CA GLN A 250 -19.52 2.28 -8.11
C GLN A 250 -20.43 3.49 -8.26
N SER A 251 -21.17 3.81 -7.19
CA SER A 251 -22.08 4.97 -7.17
C SER A 251 -21.37 6.30 -7.04
N ASN A 252 -22.04 7.40 -7.42
CA ASN A 252 -21.48 8.74 -7.41
C ASN A 252 -20.10 8.80 -8.12
N ASN A 253 -20.05 8.26 -9.34
CA ASN A 253 -18.86 8.26 -10.19
C ASN A 253 -19.00 9.34 -11.26
N LYS A 254 -18.17 10.39 -11.20
CA LYS A 254 -18.11 11.39 -12.27
C LYS A 254 -17.35 10.79 -13.45
N VAL A 255 -18.03 10.66 -14.58
CA VAL A 255 -17.48 10.18 -15.86
C VAL A 255 -17.56 11.31 -16.88
N CYS A 256 -16.44 11.59 -17.54
CA CYS A 256 -16.31 12.62 -18.56
C CYS A 256 -15.89 12.00 -19.89
N VAL A 257 -16.65 12.30 -20.95
CA VAL A 257 -16.37 11.92 -22.33
C VAL A 257 -16.00 13.18 -23.11
N LYS A 258 -14.87 13.14 -23.79
CA LYS A 258 -14.29 14.28 -24.49
C LYS A 258 -13.85 13.91 -25.90
N ASP A 259 -14.15 14.77 -26.85
CA ASP A 259 -13.63 14.73 -28.22
C ASP A 259 -12.96 16.08 -28.57
N SER A 260 -12.59 16.31 -29.83
CA SER A 260 -11.95 17.58 -30.25
C SER A 260 -12.89 18.80 -30.21
N SER A 261 -14.20 18.58 -30.12
CA SER A 261 -15.27 19.57 -30.25
C SER A 261 -16.14 19.74 -29.00
N PHE A 262 -16.20 18.75 -28.11
CA PHE A 262 -17.00 18.79 -26.89
C PHE A 262 -16.35 18.07 -25.70
N GLU A 263 -16.82 18.42 -24.51
CA GLU A 263 -16.56 17.68 -23.27
C GLU A 263 -17.87 17.60 -22.48
N HIS A 264 -18.33 16.39 -22.16
CA HIS A 264 -19.55 16.14 -21.39
C HIS A 264 -19.24 15.26 -20.19
N CYS A 265 -19.66 15.69 -19.00
CA CYS A 265 -19.52 14.91 -17.79
C CYS A 265 -20.88 14.58 -17.18
N SER A 266 -21.05 13.34 -16.74
CA SER A 266 -22.23 12.83 -16.04
C SER A 266 -21.83 12.18 -14.72
N ILE A 267 -22.72 12.25 -13.71
CA ILE A 267 -22.58 11.45 -12.49
C ILE A 267 -23.33 10.15 -12.71
N MET A 268 -22.64 9.02 -12.56
CA MET A 268 -23.21 7.69 -12.71
C MET A 268 -23.28 6.99 -11.36
N ASP A 269 -24.41 6.34 -11.09
CA ASP A 269 -24.56 5.43 -9.96
C ASP A 269 -24.06 4.01 -10.30
N ALA A 270 -23.85 3.18 -9.29
CA ALA A 270 -23.46 1.79 -9.49
C ALA A 270 -24.52 1.09 -10.36
N ASN A 271 -24.06 0.25 -11.27
CA ASN A 271 -24.88 -0.54 -12.18
C ASN A 271 -25.57 0.27 -13.30
N GLN A 272 -25.28 1.56 -13.41
CA GLN A 272 -25.68 2.34 -14.57
C GLN A 272 -24.63 2.24 -15.69
N TRP A 273 -25.10 2.45 -16.91
CA TRP A 273 -24.27 2.62 -18.08
C TRP A 273 -24.65 3.89 -18.84
N LEU A 274 -23.66 4.49 -19.50
CA LEU A 274 -23.80 5.68 -20.33
C LEU A 274 -23.49 5.32 -21.78
N GLU A 275 -24.23 5.91 -22.71
CA GLU A 275 -23.96 5.82 -24.14
C GLU A 275 -23.44 7.16 -24.67
N SER A 276 -22.43 7.11 -25.54
CA SER A 276 -21.93 8.30 -26.24
C SER A 276 -21.64 7.97 -27.70
N VAL A 277 -22.05 8.87 -28.60
CA VAL A 277 -21.88 8.76 -30.04
C VAL A 277 -21.03 9.96 -30.51
N PRO A 278 -19.72 9.77 -30.74
CA PRO A 278 -18.82 10.83 -31.19
C PRO A 278 -19.02 11.24 -32.65
N ASN A 279 -18.54 12.44 -32.99
CA ASN A 279 -18.47 12.93 -34.37
C ASN A 279 -17.16 12.46 -35.06
N ASN A 280 -17.01 11.15 -35.27
CA ASN A 280 -15.91 10.53 -36.04
C ASN A 280 -14.49 10.98 -35.65
N SER A 281 -14.27 11.27 -34.37
CA SER A 281 -12.96 11.62 -33.82
C SER A 281 -12.59 10.69 -32.69
N SER A 282 -11.30 10.65 -32.34
CA SER A 282 -10.81 9.94 -31.16
C SER A 282 -11.51 10.46 -29.91
N LEU A 283 -11.93 9.55 -29.02
CA LEU A 283 -12.49 9.93 -27.73
C LEU A 283 -11.49 9.74 -26.59
N VAL A 284 -11.57 10.63 -25.60
CA VAL A 284 -10.95 10.45 -24.29
C VAL A 284 -12.06 10.27 -23.27
N VAL A 285 -12.03 9.16 -22.54
CA VAL A 285 -12.96 8.90 -21.43
C VAL A 285 -12.15 8.88 -20.14
N SER A 286 -12.58 9.69 -19.17
CA SER A 286 -11.97 9.76 -17.84
C SER A 286 -13.03 9.65 -16.75
N SER A 287 -12.67 9.07 -15.60
CA SER A 287 -13.59 8.91 -14.48
C SER A 287 -12.90 9.04 -13.12
N GLN A 288 -13.68 9.34 -12.09
CA GLN A 288 -13.19 9.36 -10.71
C GLN A 288 -13.02 7.96 -10.10
N LYS A 289 -13.86 7.02 -10.51
CA LYS A 289 -13.86 5.63 -10.04
C LYS A 289 -13.80 4.66 -11.24
N PRO A 290 -13.29 3.42 -11.06
CA PRO A 290 -13.12 2.48 -12.16
C PRO A 290 -14.39 2.23 -12.98
N ILE A 291 -14.22 2.22 -14.30
CA ILE A 291 -15.25 1.94 -15.33
C ILE A 291 -14.72 0.93 -16.36
N SER A 292 -15.62 0.39 -17.18
CA SER A 292 -15.28 -0.33 -18.41
C SER A 292 -15.88 0.38 -19.62
N VAL A 293 -15.16 0.36 -20.74
CA VAL A 293 -15.57 1.01 -21.99
C VAL A 293 -15.62 -0.03 -23.09
N ILE A 294 -16.76 -0.13 -23.76
CA ILE A 294 -16.96 -1.00 -24.93
C ILE A 294 -17.31 -0.13 -26.12
N GLN A 295 -16.55 -0.28 -27.21
CA GLN A 295 -16.79 0.39 -28.47
C GLN A 295 -17.62 -0.51 -29.38
N TYR A 296 -18.63 0.05 -30.03
CA TYR A 296 -19.40 -0.59 -31.09
C TYR A 296 -19.17 0.20 -32.37
N ASN A 297 -18.65 -0.46 -33.39
CA ASN A 297 -18.42 0.14 -34.70
C ASN A 297 -19.57 -0.22 -35.64
N GLY A 298 -19.88 0.65 -36.59
CA GLY A 298 -20.89 0.38 -37.62
C GLY A 298 -20.31 0.17 -39.01
N ASN A 299 -21.06 -0.53 -39.87
CA ASN A 299 -20.85 -0.67 -41.31
C ASN A 299 -19.45 -1.15 -41.76
N PRO A 300 -19.15 -2.46 -41.66
CA PRO A 300 -19.89 -3.50 -40.93
C PRO A 300 -19.57 -3.48 -39.44
N ALA A 301 -20.47 -4.02 -38.62
CA ALA A 301 -20.41 -3.86 -37.18
C ALA A 301 -19.59 -4.93 -36.45
N TYR A 302 -18.96 -4.51 -35.36
CA TYR A 302 -18.31 -5.36 -34.37
C TYR A 302 -18.25 -4.63 -33.03
N MET A 303 -18.06 -5.37 -31.95
CA MET A 303 -17.86 -4.80 -30.62
C MET A 303 -16.44 -5.07 -30.13
N THR A 304 -15.85 -4.12 -29.40
CA THR A 304 -14.50 -4.26 -28.86
C THR A 304 -14.40 -3.69 -27.47
N ILE A 305 -13.81 -4.44 -26.54
CA ILE A 305 -13.43 -3.88 -25.23
C ILE A 305 -12.24 -2.94 -25.43
N ILE A 306 -12.36 -1.70 -24.93
CA ILE A 306 -11.27 -0.73 -24.98
C ILE A 306 -10.42 -0.84 -23.72
N PRO A 307 -9.13 -1.22 -23.83
CA PRO A 307 -8.23 -1.25 -22.70
C PRO A 307 -8.00 0.17 -22.15
N GLY A 308 -7.99 0.30 -20.83
CA GLY A 308 -7.52 1.53 -20.20
C GLY A 308 -6.02 1.73 -20.44
N ILE A 309 -5.55 2.98 -20.38
CA ILE A 309 -4.15 3.33 -20.70
C ILE A 309 -3.15 2.55 -19.82
N ARG A 310 -3.51 2.24 -18.57
CA ARG A 310 -2.67 1.46 -17.65
C ARG A 310 -2.65 -0.05 -17.93
N GLN A 311 -3.53 -0.53 -18.80
CA GLN A 311 -3.61 -1.92 -19.23
C GLN A 311 -2.79 -2.20 -20.49
N PHE A 312 -2.15 -1.17 -21.03
CA PHE A 312 -1.23 -1.26 -22.15
C PHE A 312 0.00 -2.10 -21.78
N MET A 313 0.55 -2.79 -22.77
CA MET A 313 1.70 -3.68 -22.62
C MET A 313 2.83 -3.21 -23.53
N ASN A 314 4.05 -3.70 -23.29
CA ASN A 314 5.22 -3.38 -24.11
C ASN A 314 5.46 -4.41 -25.24
N SER A 315 4.74 -5.53 -25.21
CA SER A 315 4.89 -6.64 -26.16
C SER A 315 3.58 -7.42 -26.28
N TYR A 316 3.17 -7.69 -27.50
CA TYR A 316 1.97 -8.43 -27.88
C TYR A 316 2.34 -9.56 -28.82
N THR A 317 1.79 -10.74 -28.54
CA THR A 317 1.86 -11.92 -29.41
C THR A 317 0.44 -12.30 -29.74
N PHE A 318 0.06 -12.19 -31.01
CA PHE A 318 -1.33 -12.27 -31.43
C PHE A 318 -1.51 -12.95 -32.79
N VAL A 319 -2.73 -13.41 -33.05
CA VAL A 319 -3.14 -13.92 -34.36
C VAL A 319 -4.11 -12.93 -34.97
N VAL A 320 -3.86 -12.52 -36.21
CA VAL A 320 -4.85 -11.87 -37.06
C VAL A 320 -5.65 -13.01 -37.72
N PRO A 321 -6.98 -13.08 -37.53
CA PRO A 321 -7.80 -14.15 -38.09
C PRO A 321 -7.56 -14.34 -39.58
N ASP A 322 -7.16 -15.55 -39.96
CA ASP A 322 -7.05 -15.99 -41.36
C ASP A 322 -8.42 -16.48 -41.81
N ASP A 323 -9.19 -15.57 -42.40
CA ASP A 323 -10.51 -15.81 -42.96
C ASP A 323 -10.48 -15.64 -44.48
N THR A 324 -11.19 -16.53 -45.19
CA THR A 324 -11.20 -16.54 -46.67
C THR A 324 -11.91 -15.34 -47.30
N MET A 325 -12.76 -14.65 -46.53
CA MET A 325 -13.65 -13.59 -46.97
C MET A 325 -13.20 -12.22 -46.46
N ILE A 326 -12.64 -12.10 -45.25
CA ILE A 326 -12.04 -10.86 -44.76
C ILE A 326 -10.63 -10.71 -45.30
N LYS A 327 -10.44 -9.77 -46.22
CA LYS A 327 -9.17 -9.56 -46.93
C LYS A 327 -8.38 -8.34 -46.47
N THR A 328 -8.98 -7.48 -45.65
CA THR A 328 -8.35 -6.26 -45.15
C THR A 328 -8.32 -6.26 -43.64
N HIS A 329 -7.10 -6.28 -43.11
CA HIS A 329 -6.83 -6.32 -41.68
C HIS A 329 -5.96 -5.15 -41.29
N TYR A 330 -6.19 -4.67 -40.09
CA TYR A 330 -5.51 -3.52 -39.53
C TYR A 330 -5.17 -3.76 -38.07
N ILE A 331 -4.18 -3.02 -37.59
CA ILE A 331 -3.91 -2.82 -36.18
C ILE A 331 -3.97 -1.33 -35.87
N SER A 332 -4.61 -0.97 -34.76
CA SER A 332 -4.61 0.39 -34.21
C SER A 332 -3.75 0.41 -32.95
N VAL A 333 -2.74 1.26 -32.95
CA VAL A 333 -1.72 1.35 -31.90
C VAL A 333 -1.83 2.70 -31.21
N THR A 334 -2.21 2.68 -29.93
CA THR A 334 -2.26 3.90 -29.10
C THR A 334 -0.99 3.98 -28.25
N ILE A 335 -0.13 4.96 -28.52
CA ILE A 335 1.18 5.10 -27.87
C ILE A 335 1.46 6.57 -27.51
N LEU A 336 2.32 6.81 -26.52
CA LEU A 336 2.87 8.15 -26.26
C LEU A 336 3.52 8.68 -27.55
N SER A 337 3.18 9.92 -27.93
CA SER A 337 3.63 10.50 -29.21
C SER A 337 5.16 10.50 -29.35
N SER A 338 5.87 10.76 -28.24
CA SER A 338 7.35 10.75 -28.18
C SER A 338 7.98 9.38 -28.41
N ALA A 339 7.22 8.29 -28.22
CA ALA A 339 7.73 6.92 -28.28
C ALA A 339 7.28 6.16 -29.55
N SER A 340 6.57 6.80 -30.47
CA SER A 340 6.02 6.18 -31.69
C SER A 340 7.05 5.44 -32.55
N LEU A 341 8.29 5.95 -32.63
CA LEU A 341 9.38 5.37 -33.41
C LEU A 341 9.99 4.08 -32.80
N THR A 342 9.63 3.75 -31.56
CA THR A 342 10.11 2.55 -30.86
C THR A 342 9.39 1.27 -31.31
N LEU A 343 8.26 1.39 -32.01
CA LEU A 343 7.42 0.26 -32.41
C LEU A 343 8.14 -0.66 -33.40
N ARG A 344 7.99 -1.96 -33.19
CA ARG A 344 8.42 -3.03 -34.09
C ARG A 344 7.27 -4.00 -34.31
N LEU A 345 6.95 -4.29 -35.56
CA LEU A 345 6.07 -5.37 -35.98
C LEU A 345 6.93 -6.43 -36.67
N ASP A 346 6.91 -7.65 -36.15
CA ASP A 346 7.75 -8.76 -36.62
C ASP A 346 9.22 -8.34 -36.79
N GLU A 347 9.74 -7.70 -35.74
CA GLU A 347 11.13 -7.19 -35.63
C GLU A 347 11.46 -6.00 -36.56
N LYS A 348 10.51 -5.52 -37.37
CA LYS A 348 10.72 -4.42 -38.34
C LYS A 348 9.94 -3.17 -37.95
N SER A 349 10.40 -2.01 -38.43
CA SER A 349 9.60 -0.78 -38.32
C SER A 349 8.32 -0.92 -39.16
N PRO A 350 7.13 -0.62 -38.60
CA PRO A 350 5.86 -0.77 -39.32
C PRO A 350 5.56 0.41 -40.27
N GLY A 351 6.48 1.37 -40.43
CA GLY A 351 6.23 2.63 -41.17
C GLY A 351 5.71 2.45 -42.60
N ASP A 352 6.19 1.44 -43.34
CA ASP A 352 5.74 1.16 -44.72
C ASP A 352 4.29 0.67 -44.80
N GLN A 353 3.69 0.28 -43.68
CA GLN A 353 2.33 -0.23 -43.56
C GLN A 353 1.37 0.81 -42.97
N LEU A 354 1.82 2.03 -42.70
CA LEU A 354 1.00 3.08 -42.08
C LEU A 354 -0.13 3.51 -43.02
N VAL A 355 -1.35 3.47 -42.51
CA VAL A 355 -2.59 3.79 -43.23
C VAL A 355 -3.20 5.11 -42.74
N ASP A 356 -3.19 5.33 -41.43
CA ASP A 356 -3.79 6.52 -40.82
C ASP A 356 -3.09 6.92 -39.52
N THR A 357 -3.24 8.19 -39.12
CA THR A 357 -2.67 8.74 -37.89
C THR A 357 -3.62 9.76 -37.26
N ALA A 358 -3.93 9.56 -35.99
CA ALA A 358 -4.69 10.52 -35.18
C ALA A 358 -3.89 10.96 -33.95
N TYR A 359 -4.13 12.20 -33.49
CA TYR A 359 -3.45 12.80 -32.35
C TYR A 359 -4.45 13.07 -31.23
N VAL A 360 -4.10 12.67 -30.02
CA VAL A 360 -4.96 12.78 -28.84
C VAL A 360 -4.21 13.47 -27.72
N ASN A 361 -4.71 14.64 -27.33
CA ASN A 361 -4.18 15.37 -26.18
C ASN A 361 -4.99 14.98 -24.93
N THR A 362 -4.31 14.41 -23.94
CA THR A 362 -4.89 14.16 -22.61
C THR A 362 -4.33 15.17 -21.61
N PRO A 363 -4.95 15.37 -20.44
CA PRO A 363 -4.43 16.29 -19.42
C PRO A 363 -3.01 15.96 -18.93
N PHE A 364 -2.54 14.73 -19.13
CA PHE A 364 -1.26 14.25 -18.60
C PHE A 364 -0.19 14.05 -19.67
N ASN A 365 -0.56 13.59 -20.86
CA ASN A 365 0.36 13.26 -21.95
C ASN A 365 -0.30 13.39 -23.32
N ASN A 366 0.54 13.54 -24.35
CA ASN A 366 0.11 13.48 -25.74
C ASN A 366 0.30 12.06 -26.28
N TYR A 367 -0.76 11.53 -26.87
CA TYR A 367 -0.79 10.22 -27.49
C TYR A 367 -0.99 10.35 -28.99
N THR A 368 -0.43 9.39 -29.71
CA THR A 368 -0.64 9.21 -31.14
C THR A 368 -1.26 7.83 -31.34
N ILE A 369 -2.31 7.79 -32.16
CA ILE A 369 -2.96 6.58 -32.62
C ILE A 369 -2.47 6.33 -34.03
N LEU A 370 -1.81 5.20 -34.25
CA LEU A 370 -1.25 4.80 -35.54
C LEU A 370 -2.02 3.58 -36.04
N THR A 371 -2.58 3.67 -37.24
CA THR A 371 -3.27 2.54 -37.87
C THR A 371 -2.39 1.97 -38.97
N PHE A 372 -2.07 0.68 -38.88
CA PHE A 372 -1.26 -0.02 -39.87
C PHE A 372 -2.07 -1.12 -40.55
N GLY A 373 -1.85 -1.32 -41.85
CA GLY A 373 -2.32 -2.52 -42.56
C GLY A 373 -1.49 -3.75 -42.17
N ILE A 374 -2.14 -4.88 -41.96
CA ILE A 374 -1.47 -6.12 -41.56
C ILE A 374 -2.01 -7.31 -42.36
N LYS A 375 -1.22 -8.40 -42.44
CA LYS A 375 -1.66 -9.65 -43.05
C LYS A 375 -2.33 -10.54 -42.00
N ALA A 376 -3.09 -11.54 -42.45
CA ALA A 376 -3.56 -12.60 -41.58
C ALA A 376 -2.40 -13.47 -41.06
N GLY A 377 -2.59 -14.08 -39.89
CA GLY A 377 -1.65 -15.02 -39.28
C GLY A 377 -1.00 -14.54 -37.99
N TYR A 378 0.07 -15.23 -37.60
CA TYR A 378 0.82 -14.96 -36.36
C TYR A 378 1.68 -13.70 -36.50
N HIS A 379 1.61 -12.82 -35.50
CA HIS A 379 2.40 -11.59 -35.44
C HIS A 379 2.91 -11.31 -34.02
N VAL A 380 4.02 -10.57 -33.96
CA VAL A 380 4.56 -10.01 -32.73
C VAL A 380 4.73 -8.51 -32.88
N MET A 381 4.16 -7.75 -31.93
CA MET A 381 4.37 -6.31 -31.86
C MET A 381 5.04 -5.92 -30.54
N THR A 382 6.13 -5.18 -30.60
CA THR A 382 6.95 -4.81 -29.42
C THR A 382 7.40 -3.35 -29.50
N SER A 383 7.76 -2.76 -28.36
CA SER A 383 8.62 -1.58 -28.33
C SER A 383 10.09 -1.98 -28.16
N THR A 384 11.02 -1.25 -28.79
CA THR A 384 12.45 -1.38 -28.53
C THR A 384 12.85 -0.89 -27.14
N GLU A 385 11.99 -0.13 -26.46
CA GLU A 385 12.23 0.40 -25.12
C GLU A 385 11.32 -0.31 -24.11
N THR A 386 11.92 -0.99 -23.14
CA THR A 386 11.20 -1.90 -22.23
C THR A 386 10.15 -1.22 -21.34
N HIS A 387 10.30 0.08 -21.10
CA HIS A 387 9.41 0.91 -20.28
C HIS A 387 8.27 1.55 -21.08
N VAL A 388 8.33 1.49 -22.41
CA VAL A 388 7.28 2.03 -23.28
C VAL A 388 6.19 0.98 -23.44
N VAL A 389 4.97 1.37 -23.08
CA VAL A 389 3.76 0.57 -23.26
C VAL A 389 2.84 1.23 -24.28
N PHE A 390 2.05 0.43 -24.99
CA PHE A 390 1.08 0.89 -25.97
C PHE A 390 -0.16 0.00 -25.96
N GLY A 391 -1.30 0.55 -26.35
CA GLY A 391 -2.53 -0.21 -26.58
C GLY A 391 -2.54 -0.76 -28.00
N LEU A 392 -3.03 -1.97 -28.18
CA LEU A 392 -3.11 -2.63 -29.49
C LEU A 392 -4.49 -3.24 -29.70
N ILE A 393 -5.22 -2.71 -30.69
CA ILE A 393 -6.49 -3.27 -31.16
C ILE A 393 -6.26 -3.85 -32.55
N VAL A 394 -6.70 -5.09 -32.76
CA VAL A 394 -6.71 -5.77 -34.06
C VAL A 394 -8.12 -5.70 -34.59
N PHE A 395 -8.28 -5.31 -35.85
CA PHE A 395 -9.59 -5.29 -36.49
C PHE A 395 -9.46 -5.60 -37.97
N GLY A 396 -10.53 -6.11 -38.56
CA GLY A 396 -10.60 -6.42 -39.97
C GLY A 396 -11.99 -6.12 -40.49
N MET A 397 -12.09 -5.81 -41.77
CA MET A 397 -13.37 -5.52 -42.40
C MET A 397 -13.42 -6.06 -43.82
N TRP A 398 -14.62 -6.34 -44.29
CA TRP A 398 -14.98 -6.68 -45.65
C TRP A 398 -16.34 -6.06 -45.97
N THR A 399 -16.83 -6.21 -47.19
CA THR A 399 -18.10 -5.64 -47.64
C THR A 399 -19.31 -5.94 -46.74
N LEU A 400 -19.33 -7.08 -46.04
CA LEU A 400 -20.49 -7.58 -45.28
C LEU A 400 -20.13 -8.14 -43.89
N GLY A 401 -18.96 -7.79 -43.34
CA GLY A 401 -18.53 -8.29 -42.03
C GLY A 401 -17.24 -7.65 -41.54
N ALA A 402 -17.10 -7.53 -40.22
CA ALA A 402 -15.89 -7.08 -39.55
C ALA A 402 -15.77 -7.73 -38.20
N TYR A 403 -14.54 -7.80 -37.69
CA TYR A 403 -14.24 -8.18 -36.31
C TYR A 403 -13.37 -7.09 -35.68
N GLY A 404 -13.32 -7.06 -34.35
CA GLY A 404 -12.30 -6.29 -33.65
C GLY A 404 -12.12 -6.72 -32.20
N PHE A 405 -10.88 -6.71 -31.74
CA PHE A 405 -10.53 -7.12 -30.38
C PHE A 405 -9.22 -6.47 -29.91
N PRO A 406 -9.02 -6.31 -28.59
CA PRO A 406 -7.70 -5.98 -28.09
C PRO A 406 -6.77 -7.18 -28.26
N ALA A 407 -5.56 -6.97 -28.81
CA ALA A 407 -4.57 -8.03 -28.99
C ALA A 407 -4.15 -8.67 -27.65
N GLY A 408 -4.23 -7.90 -26.56
CA GLY A 408 -4.03 -8.34 -25.20
C GLY A 408 -4.30 -7.22 -24.20
N ILE A 409 -4.48 -7.59 -22.93
CA ILE A 409 -4.79 -6.65 -21.85
C ILE A 409 -4.00 -7.07 -20.61
N ASN A 410 -3.33 -6.10 -19.97
CA ASN A 410 -2.84 -6.29 -18.60
C ASN A 410 -3.98 -6.07 -17.61
N LEU A 411 -4.37 -7.09 -16.86
CA LEU A 411 -5.58 -7.13 -16.01
C LEU A 411 -5.29 -6.94 -14.51
N ASP A 412 -4.03 -7.09 -14.10
CA ASP A 412 -3.53 -6.79 -12.76
C ASP A 412 -2.35 -5.84 -12.89
N ILE A 413 -2.58 -4.60 -12.46
CA ILE A 413 -1.57 -3.56 -12.48
C ILE A 413 -0.81 -3.69 -11.17
N ASP A 414 0.51 -3.87 -11.24
CA ASP A 414 1.34 -3.81 -10.04
C ASP A 414 1.47 -2.35 -9.57
N GLU A 415 0.58 -1.94 -8.67
CA GLU A 415 0.64 -0.61 -8.06
C GLU A 415 1.90 -0.42 -7.21
N CYS A 416 2.54 -1.51 -6.78
CA CYS A 416 3.80 -1.47 -6.04
C CYS A 416 5.02 -1.22 -6.94
N ALA A 417 4.91 -1.36 -8.27
CA ALA A 417 6.02 -1.08 -9.19
C ALA A 417 6.54 0.37 -9.10
N SER A 418 5.70 1.30 -8.67
CA SER A 418 6.05 2.71 -8.45
C SER A 418 6.77 2.99 -7.11
N ASN A 419 6.98 1.95 -6.28
CA ASN A 419 7.46 2.06 -4.90
C ASN A 419 6.71 3.11 -4.06
N PRO A 420 5.37 3.01 -3.94
CA PRO A 420 4.58 4.05 -3.29
C PRO A 420 4.77 4.12 -1.77
N CYS A 421 5.26 3.04 -1.14
CA CYS A 421 5.47 2.96 0.30
C CYS A 421 6.84 3.54 0.69
N LEU A 422 6.84 4.58 1.53
CA LEU A 422 8.03 5.34 1.90
C LEU A 422 8.87 4.65 2.97
N TYR A 423 10.10 5.14 3.14
CA TYR A 423 11.05 4.74 4.19
C TYR A 423 11.33 3.23 4.27
N GLY A 424 11.27 2.55 3.12
CA GLY A 424 11.50 1.11 3.00
C GLY A 424 10.38 0.26 3.61
N SER A 425 9.17 0.82 3.73
CA SER A 425 7.95 0.10 4.13
C SER A 425 7.52 -0.89 3.05
N THR A 426 6.80 -1.94 3.43
CA THR A 426 6.47 -3.04 2.51
C THR A 426 5.20 -2.73 1.74
N CYS A 427 5.28 -2.71 0.41
CA CYS A 427 4.12 -2.57 -0.46
C CYS A 427 3.49 -3.94 -0.73
N SER A 428 2.17 -4.02 -0.59
CA SER A 428 1.38 -5.17 -1.03
C SER A 428 0.47 -4.72 -2.17
N ASN A 429 0.65 -5.33 -3.35
CA ASN A 429 -0.20 -5.09 -4.50
C ASN A 429 -1.61 -5.57 -4.19
N GLY A 430 -2.61 -4.86 -4.68
CA GLY A 430 -4.00 -5.20 -4.54
C GLY A 430 -4.70 -5.05 -5.89
N VAL A 431 -6.02 -5.01 -5.85
CA VAL A 431 -6.81 -4.80 -7.06
C VAL A 431 -7.05 -3.30 -7.18
N ASN A 432 -6.50 -2.66 -8.22
CA ASN A 432 -6.61 -1.21 -8.46
C ASN A 432 -6.22 -0.37 -7.23
N SER A 433 -5.39 -0.91 -6.35
CA SER A 433 -5.06 -0.35 -5.04
C SER A 433 -3.88 -1.07 -4.45
N TYR A 434 -3.08 -0.38 -3.66
CA TYR A 434 -2.01 -0.98 -2.87
C TYR A 434 -2.26 -0.73 -1.39
N THR A 435 -1.66 -1.57 -0.56
CA THR A 435 -1.57 -1.37 0.89
C THR A 435 -0.11 -1.28 1.29
N CYS A 436 0.25 -0.26 2.06
CA CYS A 436 1.56 -0.16 2.68
C CYS A 436 1.51 -0.71 4.10
N THR A 437 2.37 -1.69 4.38
CA THR A 437 2.66 -2.12 5.75
C THR A 437 3.81 -1.27 6.27
N CYS A 438 3.48 -0.29 7.12
CA CYS A 438 4.43 0.66 7.66
C CYS A 438 5.37 0.01 8.67
N ARG A 439 6.64 0.45 8.66
CA ARG A 439 7.58 0.14 9.74
C ARG A 439 7.10 0.78 11.04
N GLY A 440 7.56 0.27 12.18
CA GLY A 440 7.26 0.86 13.50
C GLY A 440 7.59 2.35 13.53
N GLY A 441 6.76 3.13 14.23
CA GLY A 441 6.87 4.59 14.30
C GLY A 441 6.31 5.35 13.10
N LEU A 442 5.78 4.68 12.06
CA LEU A 442 5.20 5.34 10.89
C LEU A 442 3.72 5.01 10.70
N SER A 443 2.99 5.94 10.09
CA SER A 443 1.57 5.84 9.75
C SER A 443 1.25 6.60 8.45
N GLY A 444 -0.03 6.62 8.06
CA GLY A 444 -0.47 7.18 6.78
C GLY A 444 -0.61 6.13 5.68
N ARG A 445 -1.12 6.53 4.52
CA ARG A 445 -1.41 5.60 3.41
C ARG A 445 -0.12 5.05 2.78
N ASN A 446 0.90 5.90 2.73
CA ASN A 446 2.20 5.64 2.12
C ASN A 446 3.30 5.54 3.17
N CYS A 447 2.93 5.48 4.46
CA CYS A 447 3.85 5.52 5.59
C CYS A 447 4.64 6.84 5.67
N GLU A 448 3.99 7.93 5.28
CA GLU A 448 4.54 9.28 5.20
C GLU A 448 4.49 10.06 6.51
N ILE A 449 3.73 9.58 7.50
CA ILE A 449 3.48 10.28 8.77
C ILE A 449 4.30 9.62 9.88
N ASP A 450 5.20 10.39 10.50
CA ASP A 450 5.91 9.98 11.72
C ASP A 450 4.94 9.98 12.91
N VAL A 451 4.94 8.91 13.70
CA VAL A 451 4.07 8.77 14.86
C VAL A 451 4.71 9.50 16.02
N ASN A 452 4.03 10.52 16.53
CA ASN A 452 4.54 11.28 17.67
C ASN A 452 4.43 10.47 18.98
N GLU A 453 5.53 9.87 19.43
CA GLU A 453 5.55 9.08 20.67
C GLU A 453 5.43 9.97 21.93
N CYS A 454 5.79 11.25 21.82
CA CYS A 454 5.61 12.23 22.89
C CYS A 454 4.14 12.59 23.14
N ALA A 455 3.20 12.26 22.25
CA ALA A 455 1.77 12.51 22.45
C ALA A 455 1.19 11.82 23.70
N SER A 456 1.85 10.75 24.16
CA SER A 456 1.49 10.03 25.39
C SER A 456 2.03 10.67 26.68
N SER A 457 2.77 11.78 26.57
CA SER A 457 3.49 12.43 27.68
C SER A 457 4.37 11.48 28.51
N PRO A 458 5.31 10.75 27.89
CA PRO A 458 6.07 9.70 28.59
C PRO A 458 7.11 10.23 29.59
N CYS A 459 7.55 11.49 29.47
CA CYS A 459 8.55 12.09 30.34
C CYS A 459 7.93 12.64 31.64
N LEU A 460 8.39 12.15 32.77
CA LEU A 460 7.91 12.50 34.11
C LEU A 460 8.68 13.68 34.71
N HIS A 461 8.19 14.18 35.86
CA HIS A 461 8.84 15.23 36.67
C HIS A 461 9.27 16.49 35.88
N GLY A 462 8.46 16.88 34.89
CA GLY A 462 8.70 18.05 34.06
C GLY A 462 9.80 17.88 33.01
N GLY A 463 10.22 16.64 32.72
CA GLY A 463 11.16 16.36 31.63
C GLY A 463 10.60 16.73 30.25
N THR A 464 11.48 17.22 29.37
CA THR A 464 11.11 17.62 28.00
C THR A 464 11.21 16.41 27.06
N CYS A 465 10.10 16.08 26.40
CA CYS A 465 10.07 15.00 25.41
C CYS A 465 10.51 15.50 24.04
N SER A 466 11.38 14.75 23.37
CA SER A 466 11.75 14.93 21.96
C SER A 466 11.38 13.67 21.18
N ASP A 467 10.57 13.89 20.15
CA ASP A 467 10.07 12.85 19.25
C ASP A 467 11.15 12.40 18.26
N GLY A 468 11.03 11.18 17.75
CA GLY A 468 11.94 10.60 16.77
C GLY A 468 11.32 9.35 16.15
N VAL A 469 11.89 8.82 15.07
CA VAL A 469 11.24 7.72 14.35
C VAL A 469 11.24 6.44 15.18
N ASN A 470 10.06 6.04 15.67
CA ASN A 470 9.85 4.87 16.53
C ASN A 470 10.61 4.94 17.88
N VAL A 471 10.94 6.15 18.32
CA VAL A 471 11.73 6.39 19.53
C VAL A 471 11.52 7.81 20.04
N TYR A 472 11.34 7.95 21.34
CA TYR A 472 11.38 9.24 22.02
C TYR A 472 12.58 9.33 22.96
N THR A 473 13.03 10.57 23.21
CA THR A 473 14.07 10.87 24.19
C THR A 473 13.54 11.87 25.21
N CYS A 474 13.72 11.58 26.50
CA CYS A 474 13.41 12.51 27.58
C CYS A 474 14.67 13.26 28.03
N THR A 475 14.63 14.58 28.01
CA THR A 475 15.64 15.41 28.68
C THR A 475 15.14 15.72 30.08
N CYS A 476 15.81 15.15 31.08
CA CYS A 476 15.37 15.26 32.47
C CYS A 476 15.73 16.61 33.10
N SER A 477 14.79 17.12 33.91
CA SER A 477 15.04 18.23 34.82
C SER A 477 16.15 17.88 35.82
N ALA A 478 16.85 18.88 36.32
CA ALA A 478 17.91 18.69 37.32
C ALA A 478 17.38 17.92 38.54
N GLY A 479 18.16 16.95 39.03
CA GLY A 479 17.78 16.04 40.12
C GLY A 479 17.06 14.76 39.67
N PHE A 480 16.71 14.60 38.39
CA PHE A 480 16.06 13.37 37.90
C PHE A 480 16.90 12.64 36.84
N SER A 481 16.66 11.33 36.75
CA SER A 481 17.31 10.41 35.82
C SER A 481 16.37 9.27 35.41
N GLY A 482 16.82 8.42 34.49
CA GLY A 482 16.02 7.33 33.90
C GLY A 482 15.51 7.66 32.50
N ARG A 483 14.97 6.67 31.80
CA ARG A 483 14.51 6.83 30.40
C ARG A 483 13.35 7.82 30.30
N ASN A 484 12.50 7.83 31.33
CA ASN A 484 11.30 8.65 31.45
C ASN A 484 11.45 9.70 32.56
N CYS A 485 12.67 9.96 33.05
CA CYS A 485 12.93 10.85 34.19
C CYS A 485 12.21 10.41 35.48
N GLU A 486 11.99 9.11 35.62
CA GLU A 486 11.22 8.50 36.70
C GLU A 486 11.97 8.42 38.04
N SER A 487 13.29 8.54 38.03
CA SER A 487 14.14 8.32 39.20
C SER A 487 14.70 9.63 39.75
N ASN A 488 14.45 9.94 41.03
CA ASN A 488 15.17 10.99 41.74
C ASN A 488 16.64 10.56 41.95
N ILE A 489 17.58 11.46 41.68
CA ILE A 489 19.00 11.24 41.94
C ILE A 489 19.22 11.34 43.44
N ASN A 490 19.84 10.31 44.02
CA ASN A 490 20.16 10.31 45.45
C ASN A 490 21.45 11.11 45.70
N GLU A 491 21.32 12.37 46.12
CA GLU A 491 22.48 13.21 46.40
C GLU A 491 23.27 12.76 47.65
N CYS A 492 22.63 12.02 48.56
CA CYS A 492 23.26 11.42 49.73
C CYS A 492 24.17 10.23 49.40
N ALA A 493 24.11 9.67 48.19
CA ALA A 493 24.97 8.54 47.79
C ALA A 493 26.47 8.86 47.86
N SER A 494 26.83 10.15 47.75
CA SER A 494 28.20 10.64 47.89
C SER A 494 28.66 10.82 49.35
N SER A 495 27.78 10.57 50.33
CA SER A 495 28.01 10.80 51.77
C SER A 495 28.51 12.22 52.10
N PRO A 496 27.77 13.28 51.71
CA PRO A 496 28.24 14.67 51.86
C PRO A 496 28.25 15.17 53.30
N CYS A 497 27.50 14.55 54.22
CA CYS A 497 27.43 14.96 55.62
C CYS A 497 28.58 14.33 56.42
N LEU A 498 29.45 15.16 56.98
CA LEU A 498 30.63 14.75 57.73
C LEU A 498 30.35 14.60 59.23
N HIS A 499 31.34 14.09 59.96
CA HIS A 499 31.34 13.97 61.43
C HIS A 499 30.09 13.29 62.03
N GLY A 500 29.59 12.27 61.34
CA GLY A 500 28.42 11.50 61.77
C GLY A 500 27.07 12.18 61.54
N GLY A 501 27.03 13.26 60.76
CA GLY A 501 25.77 13.90 60.36
C GLY A 501 24.88 12.98 59.52
N THR A 502 23.57 13.06 59.72
CA THR A 502 22.59 12.28 58.96
C THR A 502 22.17 13.01 57.70
N CYS A 503 22.28 12.36 56.54
CA CYS A 503 21.89 12.93 55.25
C CYS A 503 20.44 12.59 54.90
N SER A 504 19.68 13.61 54.47
CA SER A 504 18.35 13.46 53.89
C SER A 504 18.37 13.90 52.44
N ASP A 505 17.98 12.99 51.55
CA ASP A 505 17.85 13.23 50.10
C ASP A 505 16.72 14.22 49.80
N GLY A 506 16.87 14.98 48.72
CA GLY A 506 15.89 15.95 48.22
C GLY A 506 15.87 15.93 46.69
N VAL A 507 15.29 16.95 46.05
CA VAL A 507 15.30 17.06 44.59
C VAL A 507 16.42 18.01 44.19
N ASN A 508 17.47 17.48 43.54
CA ASN A 508 18.67 18.24 43.16
C ASN A 508 19.34 18.94 44.36
N ALA A 509 19.16 18.37 45.56
CA ALA A 509 19.55 18.98 46.83
C ALA A 509 19.55 17.93 47.95
N TYR A 510 20.41 18.11 48.93
CA TYR A 510 20.43 17.31 50.15
C TYR A 510 20.45 18.23 51.38
N THR A 511 20.01 17.69 52.51
CA THR A 511 20.09 18.37 53.82
C THR A 511 20.85 17.50 54.81
N CYS A 512 21.81 18.09 55.52
CA CYS A 512 22.53 17.42 56.60
C CYS A 512 21.96 17.83 57.96
N SER A 513 21.66 16.85 58.80
CA SER A 513 21.41 17.05 60.22
C SER A 513 22.70 16.77 61.00
N CYS A 514 23.31 17.84 61.52
CA CYS A 514 24.62 17.76 62.15
C CYS A 514 24.57 17.23 63.59
N SER A 515 25.56 16.42 63.93
CA SER A 515 25.86 16.02 65.31
C SER A 515 26.18 17.25 66.17
N ALA A 516 25.92 17.15 67.49
CA ALA A 516 26.25 18.22 68.44
C ALA A 516 27.73 18.63 68.35
N GLY A 517 28.01 19.94 68.40
CA GLY A 517 29.35 20.52 68.20
C GLY A 517 29.71 20.84 66.75
N PHE A 518 28.91 20.43 65.75
CA PHE A 518 29.18 20.71 64.34
C PHE A 518 28.08 21.55 63.68
N SER A 519 28.46 22.32 62.67
CA SER A 519 27.61 23.19 61.87
C SER A 519 28.08 23.27 60.41
N GLY A 520 27.40 24.07 59.59
CA GLY A 520 27.66 24.16 58.15
C GLY A 520 26.81 23.21 57.33
N ARG A 521 26.77 23.42 56.01
CA ARG A 521 25.95 22.62 55.08
C ARG A 521 26.32 21.13 55.11
N ASN A 522 27.60 20.83 55.34
CA ASN A 522 28.16 19.48 55.33
C ASN A 522 28.57 19.01 56.72
N CYS A 523 28.20 19.74 57.79
CA CYS A 523 28.65 19.48 59.16
C CYS A 523 30.19 19.48 59.31
N ASP A 524 30.85 20.30 58.50
CA ASP A 524 32.31 20.41 58.37
C ASP A 524 32.91 21.47 59.29
N LEU A 525 32.07 22.29 59.93
CA LEU A 525 32.51 23.38 60.80
C LEU A 525 32.34 23.00 62.27
N ASN A 526 33.43 22.92 63.02
CA ASN A 526 33.37 22.83 64.48
C ASN A 526 32.80 24.13 65.05
N ILE A 527 31.85 24.03 65.97
CA ILE A 527 31.29 25.19 66.68
C ILE A 527 32.36 25.66 67.66
N ASN A 528 32.70 26.95 67.60
CA ASN A 528 33.67 27.53 68.52
C ASN A 528 32.99 27.86 69.87
N GLU A 529 33.10 26.97 70.85
CA GLU A 529 32.51 27.16 72.17
C GLU A 529 33.22 28.25 72.98
N CYS A 530 34.43 28.66 72.59
CA CYS A 530 35.12 29.80 73.18
C CYS A 530 34.59 31.16 72.70
N ALA A 531 33.75 31.22 71.65
CA ALA A 531 33.23 32.47 71.11
C ALA A 531 32.42 33.31 72.13
N SER A 532 31.81 32.65 73.12
CA SER A 532 31.10 33.32 74.22
C SER A 532 32.01 33.75 75.37
N SER A 533 33.34 33.58 75.25
CA SER A 533 34.34 33.89 76.28
C SER A 533 34.02 33.29 77.66
N PRO A 534 33.89 31.95 77.78
CA PRO A 534 33.44 31.31 79.02
C PRO A 534 34.47 31.35 80.17
N CYS A 535 35.77 31.52 79.87
CA CYS A 535 36.83 31.62 80.87
C CYS A 535 36.93 33.05 81.42
N ILE A 536 36.76 33.21 82.73
CA ILE A 536 36.82 34.51 83.40
C ILE A 536 38.16 34.73 84.14
N HIS A 537 38.35 35.92 84.72
CA HIS A 537 39.58 36.32 85.42
C HIS A 537 40.89 36.14 84.62
N GLY A 538 40.81 36.34 83.30
CA GLY A 538 41.97 36.26 82.40
C GLY A 538 42.39 34.84 82.02
N GLY A 539 41.56 33.82 82.28
CA GLY A 539 41.82 32.45 81.81
C GLY A 539 41.84 32.35 80.28
N THR A 540 42.71 31.51 79.73
CA THR A 540 42.80 31.26 78.28
C THR A 540 41.87 30.11 77.89
N CYS A 541 40.96 30.35 76.92
CA CYS A 541 40.03 29.34 76.42
C CYS A 541 40.65 28.53 75.28
N SER A 542 40.49 27.21 75.33
CA SER A 542 40.78 26.28 74.23
C SER A 542 39.51 25.60 73.77
N ASP A 543 39.21 25.73 72.48
CA ASP A 543 38.05 25.12 71.81
C ASP A 543 38.21 23.59 71.74
N GLY A 544 37.08 22.87 71.75
CA GLY A 544 36.99 21.43 71.63
C GLY A 544 35.79 21.04 70.77
N VAL A 545 35.38 19.77 70.77
CA VAL A 545 34.17 19.34 70.05
C VAL A 545 33.01 19.29 71.01
N ASN A 546 32.04 20.19 70.86
CA ASN A 546 30.89 20.34 71.77
C ASN A 546 31.33 20.58 73.24
N ALA A 547 32.50 21.20 73.42
CA ALA A 547 33.15 21.35 74.73
C ALA A 547 34.29 22.38 74.64
N TYR A 548 34.57 23.07 75.74
CA TYR A 548 35.74 23.96 75.86
C TYR A 548 36.53 23.63 77.12
N THR A 549 37.80 24.03 77.15
CA THR A 549 38.66 23.92 78.34
C THR A 549 39.28 25.28 78.67
N CYS A 550 39.22 25.68 79.93
CA CYS A 550 39.86 26.90 80.42
C CYS A 550 41.19 26.60 81.11
N SER A 551 42.26 27.25 80.67
CA SER A 551 43.53 27.32 81.40
C SER A 551 43.52 28.55 82.29
N CYS A 552 43.38 28.35 83.60
CA CYS A 552 43.25 29.43 84.56
C CYS A 552 44.57 30.13 84.85
N SER A 553 44.50 31.45 85.07
CA SER A 553 45.59 32.25 85.60
C SER A 553 45.94 31.80 87.03
N ALA A 554 47.20 31.99 87.44
CA ALA A 554 47.64 31.67 88.80
C ALA A 554 46.77 32.38 89.84
N GLY A 555 46.33 31.64 90.86
CA GLY A 555 45.34 32.10 91.85
C GLY A 555 43.89 31.73 91.55
N PHE A 556 43.54 31.18 90.37
CA PHE A 556 42.15 30.80 90.05
C PHE A 556 41.98 29.32 89.68
N ILE A 557 40.81 28.75 90.01
CA ILE A 557 40.41 27.37 89.69
C ILE A 557 38.94 27.28 89.21
N GLY A 558 38.52 26.07 88.82
CA GLY A 558 37.19 25.76 88.32
C GLY A 558 37.14 25.71 86.79
N SER A 559 36.07 25.12 86.22
CA SER A 559 35.94 24.92 84.77
C SER A 559 35.99 26.22 83.95
N ASN A 560 35.62 27.34 84.59
CA ASN A 560 35.56 28.67 83.99
C ASN A 560 36.51 29.66 84.68
N CYS A 561 37.39 29.20 85.58
CA CYS A 561 38.31 30.05 86.35
C CYS A 561 37.61 31.08 87.26
N GLY A 562 36.38 30.78 87.69
CA GLY A 562 35.56 31.69 88.49
C GLY A 562 35.81 31.66 89.99
N THR A 563 36.66 30.76 90.47
CA THR A 563 36.92 30.59 91.91
C THR A 563 38.34 30.99 92.24
N ASP A 564 38.52 31.96 93.13
CA ASP A 564 39.81 32.35 93.69
C ASP A 564 40.33 31.24 94.64
N ILE A 565 41.63 30.93 94.56
CA ILE A 565 42.28 29.96 95.43
C ILE A 565 42.48 30.64 96.79
N ASN A 566 42.02 29.99 97.86
CA ASN A 566 42.26 30.51 99.21
C ASN A 566 43.62 30.07 99.72
N GLU A 567 44.65 30.90 99.61
CA GLU A 567 46.01 30.58 100.09
C GLU A 567 46.08 30.49 101.62
N CYS A 568 45.16 31.16 102.33
CA CYS A 568 45.03 31.05 103.78
C CYS A 568 44.53 29.68 104.27
N ALA A 569 43.96 28.83 103.41
CA ALA A 569 43.50 27.48 103.78
C ALA A 569 44.65 26.59 104.32
N SER A 570 45.89 26.87 103.90
CA SER A 570 47.09 26.19 104.39
C SER A 570 47.57 26.66 105.78
N SER A 571 46.87 27.64 106.39
CA SER A 571 47.23 28.28 107.65
C SER A 571 48.68 28.77 107.72
N PRO A 572 49.13 29.61 106.77
CA PRO A 572 50.55 29.99 106.66
C PRO A 572 51.03 30.96 107.75
N CYS A 573 50.13 31.59 108.50
CA CYS A 573 50.45 32.53 109.58
C CYS A 573 50.62 31.81 110.92
N LEU A 574 51.82 31.89 111.50
CA LEU A 574 52.19 31.21 112.74
C LEU A 574 51.90 32.06 113.98
N HIS A 575 52.00 31.44 115.15
CA HIS A 575 51.90 32.09 116.47
C HIS A 575 50.64 32.95 116.69
N GLY A 576 49.51 32.55 116.10
CA GLY A 576 48.23 33.23 116.25
C GLY A 576 48.03 34.45 115.34
N GLY A 577 48.88 34.64 114.32
CA GLY A 577 48.70 35.70 113.32
C GLY A 577 47.44 35.50 112.45
N THR A 578 46.73 36.59 112.17
CA THR A 578 45.53 36.56 111.30
C THR A 578 45.96 36.54 109.83
N CYS A 579 45.47 35.56 109.07
CA CYS A 579 45.70 35.45 107.63
C CYS A 579 44.63 36.22 106.84
N SER A 580 45.04 36.98 105.83
CA SER A 580 44.17 37.60 104.83
C SER A 580 44.53 37.08 103.45
N ASP A 581 43.52 36.55 102.77
CA ASP A 581 43.60 35.97 101.43
C ASP A 581 43.75 37.06 100.37
N GLY A 582 44.39 36.74 99.24
CA GLY A 582 44.58 37.64 98.13
C GLY A 582 44.97 36.88 96.86
N VAL A 583 44.83 37.50 95.68
CA VAL A 583 45.04 36.76 94.43
C VAL A 583 46.46 36.19 94.32
N ASN A 584 46.59 34.87 94.33
CA ASN A 584 47.86 34.13 94.30
C ASN A 584 48.83 34.54 95.44
N SER A 585 48.32 35.04 96.56
CA SER A 585 49.14 35.54 97.67
C SER A 585 48.37 35.66 98.99
N TYR A 586 49.06 35.53 100.11
CA TYR A 586 48.48 35.79 101.43
C TYR A 586 49.27 36.84 102.19
N THR A 587 48.59 37.52 103.11
CA THR A 587 49.21 38.47 104.04
C THR A 587 48.92 38.07 105.49
N CYS A 588 49.96 38.02 106.33
CA CYS A 588 49.81 37.73 107.75
C CYS A 588 49.90 39.01 108.59
N THR A 589 48.94 39.20 109.48
CA THR A 589 48.98 40.24 110.51
C THR A 589 49.41 39.61 111.84
N CYS A 590 50.62 39.92 112.31
CA CYS A 590 51.23 39.27 113.46
C CYS A 590 50.75 39.81 114.81
N SER A 591 50.61 38.91 115.79
CA SER A 591 50.32 39.25 117.19
C SER A 591 51.51 39.92 117.90
N PHE A 592 51.26 40.61 119.02
CA PHE A 592 52.29 41.35 119.76
C PHE A 592 53.46 40.44 120.17
N GLY A 593 54.70 40.86 119.86
CA GLY A 593 55.91 40.08 120.09
C GLY A 593 56.41 39.24 118.89
N PHE A 594 55.72 39.23 117.74
CA PHE A 594 56.12 38.48 116.54
C PHE A 594 56.26 39.33 115.27
N SER A 595 57.04 38.86 114.29
CA SER A 595 57.29 39.50 112.99
C SER A 595 57.67 38.51 111.87
N GLY A 596 57.87 39.03 110.65
CA GLY A 596 58.16 38.26 109.44
C GLY A 596 56.92 37.90 108.62
N ARG A 597 57.10 37.48 107.36
CA ARG A 597 56.00 37.19 106.40
C ARG A 597 54.94 36.24 106.96
N ASN A 598 55.37 35.27 107.77
CA ASN A 598 54.52 34.23 108.35
C ASN A 598 54.43 34.34 109.88
N CYS A 599 54.85 35.47 110.48
CA CYS A 599 54.87 35.67 111.94
C CYS A 599 55.74 34.67 112.74
N GLY A 600 56.73 34.06 112.09
CA GLY A 600 57.60 33.06 112.71
C GLY A 600 58.76 33.63 113.54
N ILE A 601 59.00 34.94 113.54
CA ILE A 601 60.18 35.57 114.18
C ILE A 601 59.74 36.27 115.48
N SER A 602 60.26 35.84 116.63
CA SER A 602 60.04 36.48 117.94
C SER A 602 60.85 37.78 118.10
N LYS A 603 60.23 38.84 118.63
CA LYS A 603 60.83 40.16 118.88
C LYS A 603 61.39 40.34 120.28
#